data_AF-A0A6A6D4P0-F1
#
_entry.id   AF-A0A6A6D4P0-F1
#
_cell.length_a   1.000
_cell.length_b   1.000
_cell.length_c   1.000
_cell.angle_alpha   90.00
_cell.angle_beta   90.00
_cell.angle_gamma   90.00
#
_symmetry.space_group_name_H-M   'P 1'
#
loop_
_entity.id
_entity.type
_entity.pdbx_description
1 polymer ?
#
loop_
_entity_poly.entity_id
_entity_poly.type
_entity_poly.pdbx_seq_one_letter_code
_entity_poly.pdbx_strand_id
1 'polypeptide(L)'
;MAAANIYESDAPQHGERATENTHRKIELQSPADLTYLIANVSRAAREKIDRHLPPDAAPEGEDAMRRRVELLVDNYIRNTFNAAKDGISINGMDSREMERELEKAQEGEELEPFDSKLAQRIQALSAQIEDQTLQLANLRRKAPQETARTFLESFERQSAEYDARLKADQEAKLQAAKATKMEVGEIERVDEMQGTWQRGAEDLAKLKEGLGETVGRMEKAKRAVEAVEER
;
A
#
# COMPACT_ATOMS: atom_id res chain seq x y z
N MET A 1 -27.21 -20.77 78.02
CA MET A 1 -28.69 -20.59 77.99
C MET A 1 -29.04 -19.39 78.86
N ALA A 2 -30.13 -18.70 78.51
CA ALA A 2 -30.63 -17.41 79.01
C ALA A 2 -30.01 -16.21 78.24
N ALA A 3 -30.59 -15.77 77.12
CA ALA A 3 -31.89 -15.10 76.86
C ALA A 3 -31.59 -13.64 76.48
N ALA A 4 -31.70 -13.34 75.19
CA ALA A 4 -31.52 -12.00 74.64
C ALA A 4 -32.61 -11.06 75.17
N ASN A 5 -32.19 -9.91 75.68
CA ASN A 5 -33.07 -8.86 76.16
C ASN A 5 -33.84 -8.27 74.97
N ILE A 6 -35.16 -8.33 75.05
CA ILE A 6 -36.14 -7.95 74.01
C ILE A 6 -36.57 -6.47 74.12
N TYR A 7 -35.77 -5.65 74.80
CA TYR A 7 -36.09 -4.28 75.19
C TYR A 7 -34.96 -3.30 74.85
N GLU A 8 -34.38 -3.41 73.66
CA GLU A 8 -33.65 -2.29 73.07
C GLU A 8 -34.65 -1.52 72.21
N SER A 9 -35.39 -0.64 72.89
CA SER A 9 -36.39 0.24 72.29
C SER A 9 -35.69 1.26 71.39
N ASP A 10 -36.00 1.21 70.10
CA ASP A 10 -35.61 2.18 69.07
C ASP A 10 -36.41 3.49 69.20
N ALA A 11 -36.49 4.02 70.44
CA ALA A 11 -37.16 5.27 70.72
C ALA A 11 -36.19 6.43 70.44
N PRO A 12 -36.58 7.44 69.65
CA PRO A 12 -35.71 8.55 69.31
C PRO A 12 -35.32 9.32 70.57
N GLN A 13 -34.02 9.50 70.77
CA GLN A 13 -33.46 10.20 71.91
C GLN A 13 -33.91 11.67 71.89
N HIS A 14 -34.51 12.12 72.99
CA HIS A 14 -34.92 13.51 73.17
C HIS A 14 -33.70 14.44 73.12
N GLY A 15 -33.57 15.22 72.05
CA GLY A 15 -32.52 16.24 71.94
C GLY A 15 -32.26 16.80 70.55
N GLU A 16 -32.66 16.09 69.48
CA GLU A 16 -32.53 16.63 68.12
C GLU A 16 -33.73 17.50 67.77
N ARG A 17 -33.47 18.77 67.41
CA ARG A 17 -34.50 19.65 66.88
C ARG A 17 -35.04 19.01 65.60
N ALA A 18 -36.36 18.83 65.51
CA ALA A 18 -37.09 18.32 64.34
C ALA A 18 -37.01 19.24 63.09
N THR A 19 -35.93 20.02 62.93
CA THR A 19 -35.77 21.03 61.89
C THR A 19 -34.63 20.74 60.92
N GLU A 20 -33.86 19.66 61.08
CA GLU A 20 -32.76 19.32 60.15
C GLU A 20 -33.17 18.57 58.87
N ASN A 21 -34.48 18.33 58.64
CA ASN A 21 -35.01 17.85 57.36
C ASN A 21 -36.22 18.70 56.92
N THR A 22 -35.99 19.97 56.57
CA THR A 22 -37.07 20.97 56.43
C THR A 22 -37.90 20.89 55.14
N HIS A 23 -37.63 19.92 54.25
CA HIS A 23 -38.41 19.74 53.02
C HIS A 23 -38.74 18.28 52.74
N ARG A 24 -39.95 18.03 52.24
CA ARG A 24 -40.42 16.71 51.82
C ARG A 24 -39.60 16.23 50.64
N LYS A 25 -39.01 15.04 50.74
CA LYS A 25 -38.32 14.39 49.62
C LYS A 25 -39.33 13.97 48.54
N ILE A 26 -38.88 13.93 47.30
CA ILE A 26 -39.65 13.42 46.17
C ILE A 26 -39.61 11.89 46.22
N GLU A 27 -40.76 11.25 46.44
CA GLU A 27 -40.84 9.79 46.49
C GLU A 27 -41.03 9.20 45.07
N LEU A 28 -40.13 8.32 44.67
CA LEU A 28 -40.23 7.51 43.45
C LEU A 28 -40.69 6.09 43.81
N GLN A 29 -41.45 5.46 42.90
CA GLN A 29 -41.98 4.11 43.13
C GLN A 29 -40.91 3.04 42.88
N SER A 30 -39.97 3.30 41.98
CA SER A 30 -38.88 2.37 41.66
C SER A 30 -37.63 3.11 41.14
N PRO A 31 -36.44 2.47 41.17
CA PRO A 31 -35.26 3.01 40.51
C PRO A 31 -35.42 3.20 39.00
N ALA A 32 -36.26 2.37 38.36
CA ALA A 32 -36.57 2.49 36.94
C ALA A 32 -37.27 3.82 36.59
N ASP A 33 -38.01 4.41 37.54
CA ASP A 33 -38.65 5.72 37.36
C ASP A 33 -37.60 6.82 37.20
N LEU A 34 -36.48 6.75 37.94
CA LEU A 34 -35.39 7.70 37.83
C LEU A 34 -34.72 7.62 36.46
N THR A 35 -34.43 6.40 36.00
CA THR A 35 -33.90 6.15 34.65
C THR A 35 -34.85 6.67 33.57
N TYR A 36 -36.16 6.44 33.74
CA TYR A 36 -37.17 6.95 32.82
C TYR A 36 -37.21 8.48 32.79
N LEU A 37 -37.12 9.15 33.94
CA LEU A 37 -37.08 10.61 34.01
C LEU A 37 -35.85 11.18 33.30
N ILE A 38 -34.68 10.59 33.53
CA ILE A 38 -33.43 10.98 32.85
C ILE A 38 -33.59 10.79 31.34
N ALA A 39 -34.02 9.61 30.89
CA ALA A 39 -34.21 9.31 29.46
C ALA A 39 -35.24 10.25 28.80
N ASN A 40 -36.35 10.56 29.49
CA ASN A 40 -37.37 11.45 28.99
C ASN A 40 -36.87 12.90 28.85
N VAL A 41 -36.10 13.39 29.83
CA VAL A 41 -35.47 14.72 29.77
C VAL A 41 -34.44 14.78 28.66
N SER A 42 -33.58 13.76 28.53
CA SER A 42 -32.58 13.68 27.46
C SER A 42 -33.24 13.62 26.08
N ARG A 43 -34.32 12.85 25.91
CA ARG A 43 -35.10 12.83 24.66
C ARG A 43 -35.69 14.20 24.32
N ALA A 44 -36.36 14.84 25.27
CA ALA A 44 -36.94 16.16 25.06
C ALA A 44 -35.88 17.24 24.76
N ALA A 45 -34.69 17.10 25.35
CA ALA A 45 -33.54 17.95 25.05
C ALA A 45 -33.04 17.74 23.62
N ARG A 46 -32.87 16.49 23.18
CA ARG A 46 -32.49 16.14 21.80
C ARG A 46 -33.50 16.67 20.79
N GLU A 47 -34.81 16.49 21.02
CA GLU A 47 -35.87 17.04 20.17
C GLU A 47 -35.80 18.58 20.03
N LYS A 48 -35.45 19.28 21.13
CA LYS A 48 -35.23 20.73 21.08
C LYS A 48 -33.97 21.11 20.32
N ILE A 49 -32.88 20.37 20.50
CA ILE A 49 -31.64 20.59 19.76
C ILE A 49 -31.91 20.38 18.27
N ASP A 50 -32.60 19.31 17.87
CA ASP A 50 -32.94 19.04 16.47
C ASP A 50 -33.81 20.13 15.84
N ARG A 51 -34.73 20.71 16.62
CA ARG A 51 -35.57 21.82 16.14
C ARG A 51 -34.78 23.11 15.91
N HIS A 52 -33.79 23.40 16.73
CA HIS A 52 -33.05 24.67 16.72
C HIS A 52 -31.71 24.60 15.99
N LEU A 53 -31.12 23.41 15.90
CA LEU A 53 -29.86 23.07 15.26
C LEU A 53 -30.08 21.79 14.42
N PRO A 54 -30.85 21.89 13.32
CA PRO A 54 -31.19 20.73 12.50
C PRO A 54 -29.93 20.16 11.84
N PRO A 55 -29.81 18.83 11.73
CA PRO A 55 -28.61 18.16 11.21
C PRO A 55 -28.29 18.52 9.75
N ASP A 56 -29.31 18.90 8.96
CA ASP A 56 -29.17 19.25 7.55
C ASP A 56 -28.74 20.71 7.30
N ALA A 57 -28.73 21.56 8.34
CA ALA A 57 -28.33 22.96 8.20
C ALA A 57 -26.80 23.17 8.26
N ALA A 58 -26.04 22.10 8.49
CA ALA A 58 -24.58 22.16 8.52
C ALA A 58 -24.01 22.26 7.08
N PRO A 59 -23.25 23.31 6.75
CA PRO A 59 -22.55 23.38 5.46
C PRO A 59 -21.45 22.33 5.42
N GLU A 60 -21.62 21.29 4.59
CA GLU A 60 -20.70 20.16 4.34
C GLU A 60 -19.67 19.86 5.46
N GLY A 61 -20.13 19.30 6.58
CA GLY A 61 -19.28 18.85 7.68
C GLY A 61 -20.05 18.58 8.98
N GLU A 62 -19.40 17.91 9.96
CA GLU A 62 -19.93 17.79 11.32
C GLU A 62 -20.14 19.18 11.94
N ASP A 63 -21.34 19.46 12.44
CA ASP A 63 -21.65 20.71 13.14
C ASP A 63 -20.97 20.72 14.52
N ALA A 64 -19.78 21.31 14.57
CA ALA A 64 -19.00 21.47 15.79
C ALA A 64 -19.76 22.26 16.88
N MET A 65 -20.66 23.17 16.50
CA MET A 65 -21.49 23.92 17.44
C MET A 65 -22.58 23.01 18.01
N ARG A 66 -23.30 22.26 17.18
CA ARG A 66 -24.31 21.28 17.63
C ARG A 66 -23.71 20.27 18.60
N ARG A 67 -22.57 19.67 18.25
CA ARG A 67 -21.87 18.71 19.12
C ARG A 67 -21.46 19.33 20.46
N ARG A 68 -21.02 20.59 20.46
CA ARG A 68 -20.67 21.30 21.70
C ARG A 68 -21.91 21.58 22.56
N VAL A 69 -23.03 21.93 21.95
CA VAL A 69 -24.30 22.17 22.65
C VAL A 69 -24.83 20.87 23.26
N GLU A 70 -24.83 19.77 22.52
CA GLU A 70 -25.20 18.44 23.01
C GLU A 70 -24.40 18.07 24.26
N LEU A 71 -23.07 18.16 24.18
CA LEU A 71 -22.18 17.89 25.32
C LEU A 71 -22.49 18.78 26.54
N LEU A 72 -22.79 20.07 26.34
CA LEU A 72 -23.11 20.97 27.46
C LEU A 72 -24.45 20.63 28.09
N VAL A 73 -25.45 20.27 27.28
CA VAL A 73 -26.79 19.90 27.73
C VAL A 73 -26.75 18.56 28.48
N ASP A 74 -26.05 17.56 27.96
CA ASP A 74 -25.88 16.27 28.63
C ASP A 74 -25.19 16.43 29.99
N ASN A 75 -24.12 17.24 30.05
CA ASN A 75 -23.45 17.56 31.30
C ASN A 75 -24.36 18.32 32.28
N TYR A 76 -25.19 19.24 31.77
CA TYR A 76 -26.17 19.95 32.60
C TYR A 76 -27.21 18.99 33.19
N ILE A 77 -27.76 18.07 32.38
CA ILE A 77 -28.72 17.06 32.83
C ILE A 77 -28.07 16.20 33.93
N ARG A 78 -26.86 15.68 33.70
CA ARG A 78 -26.11 14.90 34.70
C ARG A 78 -25.92 15.66 36.00
N ASN A 79 -25.43 16.89 35.93
CA ASN A 79 -25.22 17.73 37.12
C ASN A 79 -26.54 18.02 37.86
N THR A 80 -27.64 18.19 37.14
CA THR A 80 -28.96 18.45 37.72
C THR A 80 -29.46 17.24 38.51
N PHE A 81 -29.40 16.04 37.93
CA PHE A 81 -29.81 14.81 38.64
C PHE A 81 -28.87 14.45 39.78
N ASN A 82 -27.56 14.68 39.62
CA ASN A 82 -26.59 14.51 40.70
C ASN A 82 -26.85 15.47 41.87
N ALA A 83 -27.24 16.73 41.60
CA ALA A 83 -27.60 17.68 42.65
C ALA A 83 -28.96 17.37 43.28
N ALA A 84 -29.88 16.76 42.53
CA ALA A 84 -31.22 16.41 43.01
C ALA A 84 -31.25 15.11 43.84
N LYS A 85 -30.19 14.28 43.80
CA LYS A 85 -30.18 12.94 44.40
C LYS A 85 -30.56 12.92 45.88
N ASP A 86 -30.07 13.87 46.67
CA ASP A 86 -30.33 13.92 48.12
C ASP A 86 -31.77 14.33 48.47
N GLY A 87 -32.46 14.97 47.51
CA GLY A 87 -33.86 15.39 47.61
C GLY A 87 -34.87 14.34 47.12
N ILE A 88 -34.41 13.20 46.62
CA ILE A 88 -35.23 12.11 46.11
C ILE A 88 -35.13 10.92 47.08
N SER A 89 -36.23 10.21 47.27
CA SER A 89 -36.31 8.97 48.05
C SER A 89 -37.03 7.92 47.21
N ILE A 90 -36.61 6.65 47.27
CA ILE A 90 -37.26 5.55 46.56
C ILE A 90 -37.75 4.56 47.62
N ASN A 91 -39.03 4.59 47.98
CA ASN A 91 -39.64 3.69 48.98
C ASN A 91 -38.80 3.48 50.27
N GLY A 92 -38.09 4.51 50.75
CA GLY A 92 -37.24 4.41 51.95
C GLY A 92 -35.89 3.69 51.75
N MET A 93 -35.45 3.43 50.52
CA MET A 93 -34.11 2.94 50.20
C MET A 93 -33.04 4.04 50.32
N ASP A 94 -31.84 3.65 50.76
CA ASP A 94 -30.72 4.54 51.09
C ASP A 94 -30.09 5.18 49.83
N SER A 95 -29.49 6.37 49.97
CA SER A 95 -28.91 7.18 48.88
C SER A 95 -27.85 6.43 48.05
N ARG A 96 -27.25 5.37 48.62
CA ARG A 96 -26.22 4.53 47.97
C ARG A 96 -26.78 3.61 46.88
N GLU A 97 -28.00 3.12 47.03
CA GLU A 97 -28.65 2.31 45.99
C GLU A 97 -29.07 3.20 44.82
N MET A 98 -29.49 4.43 45.11
CA MET A 98 -29.75 5.45 44.10
C MET A 98 -28.50 5.83 43.32
N GLU A 99 -27.34 5.95 43.97
CA GLU A 99 -26.06 6.25 43.30
C GLU A 99 -25.68 5.17 42.28
N ARG A 100 -25.85 3.89 42.64
CA ARG A 100 -25.60 2.77 41.71
C ARG A 100 -26.60 2.72 40.56
N GLU A 101 -27.85 3.05 40.80
CA GLU A 101 -28.88 3.08 39.76
C GLU A 101 -28.74 4.32 38.86
N LEU A 102 -28.24 5.44 39.38
CA LEU A 102 -27.81 6.61 38.59
C LEU A 102 -26.61 6.27 37.71
N GLU A 103 -25.60 5.59 38.25
CA GLU A 103 -24.46 5.12 37.49
C GLU A 103 -24.91 4.15 36.39
N LYS A 104 -25.78 3.18 36.70
CA LYS A 104 -26.37 2.30 35.68
C LYS A 104 -27.29 3.00 34.71
N ALA A 105 -27.99 4.07 35.08
CA ALA A 105 -28.79 4.86 34.15
C ALA A 105 -27.92 5.75 33.26
N GLN A 106 -26.72 6.13 33.74
CA GLN A 106 -25.70 6.85 32.98
C GLN A 106 -24.88 5.91 32.07
N GLU A 107 -24.64 4.67 32.50
CA GLU A 107 -23.97 3.60 31.75
C GLU A 107 -24.94 2.80 30.85
N GLY A 108 -26.23 2.88 31.17
CA GLY A 108 -27.29 2.05 30.61
C GLY A 108 -27.58 2.40 29.17
N GLU A 109 -26.89 1.67 28.28
CA GLU A 109 -27.16 1.53 26.86
C GLU A 109 -27.70 2.81 26.24
N GLU A 110 -26.78 3.74 25.95
CA GLU A 110 -26.94 4.57 24.76
C GLU A 110 -26.94 3.62 23.55
N LEU A 111 -28.06 2.91 23.36
CA LEU A 111 -28.39 2.26 22.11
C LEU A 111 -28.63 3.41 21.16
N GLU A 112 -27.54 3.90 20.54
CA GLU A 112 -27.64 4.80 19.41
C GLU A 112 -28.70 4.21 18.48
N PRO A 113 -29.76 4.96 18.14
CA PRO A 113 -30.77 4.47 17.24
C PRO A 113 -30.09 3.98 15.97
N PHE A 114 -30.33 2.73 15.59
CA PHE A 114 -29.69 2.15 14.41
C PHE A 114 -30.01 3.00 13.17
N ASP A 115 -29.02 3.74 12.68
CA ASP A 115 -29.19 4.53 11.46
C ASP A 115 -29.13 3.61 10.25
N SER A 116 -30.31 3.23 9.77
CA SER A 116 -30.48 2.42 8.57
C SER A 116 -29.83 3.03 7.32
N LYS A 117 -29.74 4.37 7.22
CA LYS A 117 -29.10 5.05 6.08
C LYS A 117 -27.58 4.93 6.15
N LEU A 118 -27.01 5.11 7.35
CA LEU A 118 -25.58 4.91 7.56
C LEU A 118 -25.19 3.45 7.29
N ALA A 119 -26.00 2.49 7.75
CA ALA A 119 -25.78 1.07 7.48
C ALA A 119 -25.80 0.74 5.98
N GLN A 120 -26.78 1.28 5.24
CA GLN A 120 -26.82 1.14 3.77
C GLN A 120 -25.60 1.75 3.10
N ARG A 121 -25.12 2.91 3.58
CA ARG A 121 -23.92 3.57 3.05
C ARG A 121 -22.66 2.74 3.30
N ILE A 122 -22.52 2.16 4.49
CA ILE A 122 -21.41 1.25 4.82
C ILE A 122 -21.44 0.03 3.90
N GLN A 123 -22.61 -0.57 3.69
CA GLN A 123 -22.76 -1.72 2.80
C GLN A 123 -22.39 -1.36 1.35
N ALA A 124 -22.85 -0.21 0.85
CA ALA A 124 -22.52 0.25 -0.49
C ALA A 124 -21.03 0.52 -0.67
N LEU A 125 -20.38 1.16 0.31
CA LEU A 125 -18.94 1.40 0.30
C LEU A 125 -18.14 0.09 0.37
N SER A 126 -18.58 -0.88 1.16
CA SER A 126 -17.94 -2.21 1.21
C SER A 126 -17.99 -2.90 -0.15
N ALA A 127 -19.16 -2.90 -0.79
CA ALA A 127 -19.32 -3.48 -2.13
C ALA A 127 -18.43 -2.76 -3.16
N GLN A 128 -18.29 -1.44 -3.07
CA GLN A 128 -17.41 -0.66 -3.94
C GLN A 128 -15.93 -1.01 -3.72
N ILE A 129 -15.50 -1.18 -2.46
CA ILE A 129 -14.14 -1.59 -2.12
C ILE A 129 -13.85 -2.99 -2.67
N GLU A 130 -14.79 -3.92 -2.55
CA GLU A 130 -14.66 -5.28 -3.06
C GLU A 130 -14.51 -5.30 -4.60
N ASP A 131 -15.36 -4.56 -5.31
CA ASP A 131 -15.28 -4.44 -6.77
C ASP A 131 -13.95 -3.82 -7.21
N GLN A 132 -13.53 -2.71 -6.60
CA GLN A 132 -12.25 -2.07 -6.92
C GLN A 132 -11.07 -2.98 -6.61
N THR A 133 -11.13 -3.76 -5.53
CA THR A 133 -10.10 -4.73 -5.18
C THR A 133 -10.02 -5.83 -6.23
N LEU A 134 -11.16 -6.32 -6.72
CA LEU A 134 -11.23 -7.30 -7.81
C LEU A 134 -10.68 -6.73 -9.12
N GLN A 135 -11.04 -5.49 -9.47
CA GLN A 135 -10.52 -4.80 -10.66
C GLN A 135 -9.00 -4.62 -10.58
N LEU A 136 -8.47 -4.18 -9.43
CA LEU A 136 -7.03 -4.02 -9.22
C LEU A 136 -6.29 -5.37 -9.33
N ALA A 137 -6.84 -6.44 -8.74
CA ALA A 137 -6.27 -7.77 -8.85
C ALA A 137 -6.23 -8.26 -10.31
N ASN A 138 -7.33 -8.04 -11.06
CA ASN A 138 -7.39 -8.36 -12.48
C ASN A 138 -6.39 -7.54 -13.30
N LEU A 139 -6.26 -6.25 -13.01
CA LEU A 139 -5.32 -5.36 -13.68
C LEU A 139 -3.87 -5.81 -13.41
N ARG A 140 -3.51 -6.10 -12.15
CA ARG A 140 -2.19 -6.63 -11.79
C ARG A 140 -1.86 -7.94 -12.49
N ARG A 141 -2.87 -8.79 -12.72
CA ARG A 141 -2.70 -10.07 -13.42
C ARG A 141 -2.54 -9.91 -14.93
N LYS A 142 -3.36 -9.06 -15.57
CA LYS A 142 -3.45 -8.97 -17.04
C LYS A 142 -2.56 -7.89 -17.64
N ALA A 143 -2.50 -6.71 -17.03
CA ALA A 143 -1.84 -5.55 -17.62
C ALA A 143 -0.34 -5.76 -17.91
N PRO A 144 0.47 -6.41 -17.03
CA PRO A 144 1.87 -6.64 -17.34
C PRO A 144 2.07 -7.52 -18.57
N GLN A 145 1.27 -8.58 -18.72
CA GLN A 145 1.38 -9.50 -19.85
C GLN A 145 0.90 -8.85 -21.15
N GLU A 146 -0.21 -8.12 -21.12
CA GLU A 146 -0.73 -7.38 -22.29
C GLU A 146 0.23 -6.28 -22.74
N THR A 147 0.81 -5.54 -21.80
CA THR A 147 1.80 -4.48 -22.09
C THR A 147 3.09 -5.08 -22.66
N ALA A 148 3.61 -6.16 -22.05
CA ALA A 148 4.79 -6.85 -22.54
C ALA A 148 4.58 -7.38 -23.97
N ARG A 149 3.42 -7.98 -24.24
CA ARG A 149 3.07 -8.46 -25.58
C ARG A 149 3.03 -7.31 -26.59
N THR A 150 2.33 -6.22 -26.27
CA THR A 150 2.23 -5.05 -27.17
C THR A 150 3.60 -4.44 -27.43
N PHE A 151 4.45 -4.37 -26.41
CA PHE A 151 5.81 -3.89 -26.53
C PHE A 151 6.65 -4.79 -27.45
N LEU A 152 6.61 -6.11 -27.24
CA LEU A 152 7.32 -7.08 -28.09
C LEU A 152 6.88 -6.98 -29.56
N GLU A 153 5.58 -6.93 -29.82
CA GLU A 153 5.04 -6.77 -31.19
C GLU A 153 5.55 -5.47 -31.84
N SER A 154 5.57 -4.36 -31.08
CA SER A 154 6.09 -3.08 -31.59
C SER A 154 7.61 -3.10 -31.80
N PHE A 155 8.35 -3.79 -30.94
CA PHE A 155 9.81 -3.92 -31.00
C PHE A 155 10.23 -4.79 -32.17
N GLU A 156 9.58 -5.93 -32.40
CA GLU A 156 9.82 -6.81 -33.55
C GLU A 156 9.56 -6.07 -34.86
N ARG A 157 8.45 -5.33 -34.94
CA ARG A 157 8.13 -4.49 -36.10
C ARG A 157 9.23 -3.45 -36.35
N GLN A 158 9.64 -2.73 -35.32
CA GLN A 158 10.68 -1.72 -35.43
C GLN A 158 12.03 -2.33 -35.83
N SER A 159 12.41 -3.47 -35.24
CA SER A 159 13.64 -4.19 -35.60
C SER A 159 13.63 -4.63 -37.06
N ALA A 160 12.52 -5.19 -37.55
CA ALA A 160 12.39 -5.59 -38.93
C ALA A 160 12.49 -4.39 -39.90
N GLU A 161 11.91 -3.24 -39.53
CA GLU A 161 12.04 -2.00 -40.30
C GLU A 161 13.51 -1.50 -40.33
N TYR A 162 14.24 -1.57 -39.21
CA TYR A 162 15.66 -1.23 -39.16
C TYR A 162 16.52 -2.18 -39.99
N ASP A 163 16.32 -3.48 -39.88
CA ASP A 163 17.06 -4.49 -40.64
C ASP A 163 16.82 -4.34 -42.15
N ALA A 164 15.59 -4.06 -42.55
CA ALA A 164 15.25 -3.79 -43.95
C ALA A 164 15.97 -2.54 -44.47
N ARG A 165 16.00 -1.46 -43.68
CA ARG A 165 16.74 -0.23 -44.03
C ARG A 165 18.25 -0.47 -44.15
N LEU A 166 18.82 -1.24 -43.22
CA LEU A 166 20.25 -1.55 -43.25
C LEU A 166 20.61 -2.39 -44.48
N LYS A 167 19.81 -3.41 -44.81
CA LYS A 167 19.99 -4.20 -46.04
C LYS A 167 19.88 -3.35 -47.30
N ALA A 168 18.88 -2.47 -47.37
CA ALA A 168 18.71 -1.56 -48.49
C ALA A 168 19.91 -0.59 -48.65
N ASP A 169 20.44 -0.04 -47.55
CA ASP A 169 21.63 0.81 -47.58
C ASP A 169 22.90 0.04 -47.99
N GLN A 170 23.08 -1.18 -47.48
CA GLN A 170 24.18 -2.06 -47.88
C GLN A 170 24.11 -2.41 -49.37
N GLU A 171 22.93 -2.77 -49.88
CA GLU A 171 22.70 -3.05 -51.29
C GLU A 171 22.95 -1.80 -52.14
N ALA A 172 22.46 -0.64 -51.73
CA ALA A 172 22.71 0.63 -52.42
C ALA A 172 24.20 0.97 -52.49
N LYS A 173 24.94 0.80 -51.39
CA LYS A 173 26.41 0.98 -51.34
C LYS A 173 27.13 -0.01 -52.24
N LEU A 174 26.71 -1.28 -52.26
CA LEU A 174 27.29 -2.30 -53.13
C LEU A 174 27.05 -1.95 -54.60
N GLN A 175 25.84 -1.51 -54.97
CA GLN A 175 25.53 -1.07 -56.33
C GLN A 175 26.33 0.18 -56.72
N ALA A 176 26.47 1.15 -55.81
CA ALA A 176 27.33 2.31 -56.02
C ALA A 176 28.80 1.92 -56.21
N ALA A 177 29.31 0.97 -55.42
CA ALA A 177 30.66 0.43 -55.58
C ALA A 177 30.84 -0.31 -56.91
N LYS A 178 29.86 -1.12 -57.34
CA LYS A 178 29.87 -1.78 -58.66
C LYS A 178 29.82 -0.78 -59.82
N ALA A 179 29.08 0.30 -59.67
CA ALA A 179 29.00 1.37 -60.66
C ALA A 179 30.25 2.24 -60.69
N THR A 180 31.01 2.29 -59.60
CA THR A 180 32.30 3.00 -59.52
C THR A 180 33.34 2.20 -60.28
N LYS A 181 33.56 2.55 -61.55
CA LYS A 181 34.64 2.01 -62.35
C LYS A 181 35.95 2.66 -61.88
N MET A 182 36.76 1.92 -61.12
CA MET A 182 38.14 2.35 -60.82
C MET A 182 38.96 2.16 -62.10
N GLU A 183 39.31 3.26 -62.75
CA GLU A 183 40.32 3.25 -63.80
C GLU A 183 41.68 3.05 -63.12
N VAL A 184 42.11 1.79 -63.05
CA VAL A 184 43.51 1.47 -62.76
C VAL A 184 44.28 2.01 -63.96
N GLY A 185 44.91 3.17 -63.79
CA GLY A 185 45.76 3.76 -64.81
C GLY A 185 46.87 2.79 -65.25
N GLU A 186 47.58 3.13 -66.31
CA GLU A 186 48.70 2.33 -66.80
C GLU A 186 49.73 2.14 -65.67
N ILE A 187 49.95 0.90 -65.27
CA ILE A 187 50.91 0.58 -64.21
C ILE A 187 52.32 0.73 -64.82
N GLU A 188 52.99 1.85 -64.54
CA GLU A 188 54.24 2.28 -65.19
C GLU A 188 55.43 1.28 -65.11
N ARG A 189 55.32 0.17 -64.37
CA ARG A 189 56.43 -0.77 -64.09
C ARG A 189 56.07 -2.25 -64.17
N VAL A 190 55.04 -2.61 -64.95
CA VAL A 190 54.64 -4.03 -65.11
C VAL A 190 55.78 -4.86 -65.67
N ASP A 191 56.47 -4.35 -66.69
CA ASP A 191 57.55 -5.08 -67.35
C ASP A 191 58.76 -5.30 -66.41
N GLU A 192 59.07 -4.30 -65.57
CA GLU A 192 60.12 -4.43 -64.56
C GLU A 192 59.75 -5.47 -63.48
N MET A 193 58.50 -5.46 -63.01
CA MET A 193 57.99 -6.44 -62.05
C MET A 193 57.98 -7.85 -62.65
N GLN A 194 57.57 -8.01 -63.90
CA GLN A 194 57.59 -9.29 -64.59
C GLN A 194 59.03 -9.79 -64.77
N GLY A 195 59.95 -8.91 -65.18
CA GLY A 195 61.36 -9.26 -65.36
C GLY A 195 62.08 -9.59 -64.04
N THR A 196 61.73 -8.94 -62.93
CA THR A 196 62.27 -9.29 -61.60
C THR A 196 61.70 -10.62 -61.10
N TRP A 197 60.41 -10.88 -61.29
CA TRP A 197 59.79 -12.15 -60.95
C TRP A 197 60.38 -13.31 -61.75
N GLN A 198 60.56 -13.12 -63.06
CA GLN A 198 61.10 -14.16 -63.94
C GLN A 198 62.55 -14.50 -63.59
N ARG A 199 63.40 -13.49 -63.33
CA ARG A 199 64.76 -13.70 -62.83
C ARG A 199 64.77 -14.42 -61.49
N GLY A 200 63.95 -13.99 -60.54
CA GLY A 200 63.83 -14.65 -59.24
C GLY A 200 63.38 -16.12 -59.37
N ALA A 201 62.46 -16.43 -60.29
CA ALA A 201 62.02 -17.79 -60.57
C ALA A 201 63.13 -18.65 -61.19
N GLU A 202 63.90 -18.10 -62.13
CA GLU A 202 65.05 -18.78 -62.73
C GLU A 202 66.16 -19.04 -61.70
N ASP A 203 66.45 -18.07 -60.84
CA ASP A 203 67.46 -18.22 -59.80
C ASP A 203 67.05 -19.24 -58.74
N LEU A 204 65.76 -19.30 -58.39
CA LEU A 204 65.21 -20.36 -57.54
C LEU A 204 65.28 -21.74 -58.21
N ALA A 205 65.06 -21.83 -59.52
CA ALA A 205 65.19 -23.08 -60.26
C ALA A 205 66.65 -23.57 -60.26
N LYS A 206 67.61 -22.68 -60.51
CA LYS A 206 69.05 -22.98 -60.42
C LYS A 206 69.46 -23.41 -59.00
N LEU A 207 68.96 -22.72 -57.98
CA LEU A 207 69.20 -23.09 -56.59
C LEU A 207 68.68 -24.50 -56.30
N LYS A 208 67.49 -24.85 -56.77
CA LYS A 208 66.91 -26.19 -56.63
C LYS A 208 67.78 -27.27 -57.29
N GLU A 209 68.31 -26.99 -58.48
CA GLU A 209 69.22 -27.92 -59.17
C GLU A 209 70.55 -28.08 -58.43
N GLY A 210 71.16 -26.96 -58.00
CA GLY A 210 72.42 -26.95 -57.26
C GLY A 210 72.33 -27.53 -55.85
N LEU A 211 71.15 -27.49 -55.22
CA LEU A 211 70.94 -28.01 -53.87
C LEU A 211 71.31 -29.50 -53.80
N GLY A 212 70.93 -30.29 -54.80
CA GLY A 212 71.25 -31.73 -54.85
C GLY A 212 72.75 -32.01 -54.90
N GLU A 213 73.51 -31.21 -55.66
CA GLU A 213 74.97 -31.34 -55.72
C GLU A 213 75.61 -30.93 -54.38
N THR A 214 75.18 -29.82 -53.78
CA THR A 214 75.71 -29.38 -52.47
C THR A 214 75.41 -30.39 -51.36
N VAL A 215 74.22 -30.98 -51.34
CA VAL A 215 73.86 -32.07 -50.43
C VAL A 215 74.73 -33.30 -50.68
N GLY A 216 74.95 -33.69 -51.93
CA GLY A 216 75.85 -34.80 -52.27
C GLY A 216 77.30 -34.56 -51.81
N ARG A 217 77.82 -33.33 -51.98
CA ARG A 217 79.15 -32.95 -51.45
C ARG A 217 79.17 -32.97 -49.92
N MET A 218 78.10 -32.51 -49.25
CA MET A 218 77.96 -32.56 -47.79
C MET A 218 77.93 -34.00 -47.27
N GLU A 219 77.13 -34.88 -47.87
CA GLU A 219 77.09 -36.30 -47.49
C GLU A 219 78.44 -36.99 -47.70
N LYS A 220 79.13 -36.71 -48.81
CA LYS A 220 80.47 -37.24 -49.06
C LYS A 220 81.48 -36.75 -48.02
N ALA A 221 81.44 -35.46 -47.67
CA ALA A 221 82.26 -34.89 -46.61
C ALA A 221 81.95 -35.53 -45.25
N LYS A 222 80.66 -35.74 -44.93
CA LYS A 222 80.23 -36.42 -43.69
C LYS A 222 80.73 -37.86 -43.63
N ARG A 223 80.59 -38.65 -44.70
CA ARG A 223 81.15 -40.01 -44.79
C ARG A 223 82.67 -40.02 -44.63
N ALA A 224 83.36 -39.00 -45.17
CA ALA A 224 84.80 -38.88 -45.00
C ALA A 224 85.19 -38.57 -43.55
N VAL A 225 84.42 -37.76 -42.83
CA VAL A 225 84.62 -37.52 -41.39
C VAL A 225 84.36 -38.79 -40.57
N GLU A 226 83.25 -39.49 -40.81
CA GLU A 226 82.93 -40.76 -40.14
C GLU A 226 84.06 -41.80 -40.33
N ALA A 227 84.63 -41.90 -41.53
CA ALA A 227 85.75 -42.79 -41.81
C ALA A 227 87.07 -42.40 -41.11
N VAL A 228 87.22 -41.13 -40.70
CA VAL A 228 88.38 -40.64 -39.92
C VAL A 228 88.16 -40.85 -38.42
N GLU A 229 86.91 -40.81 -37.94
CA GLU A 229 86.55 -41.04 -36.53
C GLU A 229 86.50 -42.52 -36.13
N GLU A 230 86.32 -43.46 -37.07
CA GLU A 230 86.35 -44.92 -36.81
C GLU A 230 87.78 -45.54 -36.76
N ARG A 231 88.84 -44.72 -36.72
CA ARG A 231 90.24 -45.14 -36.49
C ARG A 231 90.76 -44.65 -35.13
#